data_AF-A0A918G594-F1
#
_entry.id   AF-A0A918G594-F1
#
_cell.length_a   1.000
_cell.length_b   1.000
_cell.length_c   1.000
_cell.angle_alpha   90.00
_cell.angle_beta   90.00
_cell.angle_gamma   90.00
#
_symmetry.space_group_name_H-M   'P 1'
#
loop_
_entity.id
_entity.type
_entity.pdbx_description
1 polymer ?
#
loop_
_entity_poly.entity_id
_entity_poly.type
_entity_poly.pdbx_seq_one_letter_code
_entity_poly.pdbx_strand_id
1 'polypeptide(L)'
;MTVINAGRPRPTSSEPQSRGLHVEPLIGLEWSDALEQPHGRMAAVPADARRSWVHRAPEQQVVALYRAASAADPNLPAPWWVRAVAEGSLASRREGFVVEDRVAKLLSARPGWVFVPWGMDGDTGYWEFMPSERTLDAPGVPTTLAHTHRHAGWIDVVGAHASTAPPPIAVAGPADLRANLARLESIRA
;
A
#
# COMPACT_ATOMS: atom_id res chain seq x y z
N MET A 1 57.30 -65.39 6.63
CA MET A 1 57.53 -64.48 7.78
C MET A 1 56.53 -63.34 7.64
N THR A 2 55.79 -63.09 8.73
CA THR A 2 54.43 -62.52 8.84
C THR A 2 54.32 -61.00 8.67
N VAL A 3 53.22 -60.51 8.05
CA VAL A 3 52.56 -59.21 8.32
C VAL A 3 51.04 -59.41 8.10
N ILE A 4 50.25 -59.63 9.16
CA ILE A 4 49.38 -58.68 9.92
C ILE A 4 48.12 -58.21 9.16
N ASN A 5 47.00 -58.56 9.78
CA ASN A 5 45.60 -58.26 9.49
C ASN A 5 45.27 -56.80 9.85
N ALA A 6 44.56 -56.05 8.98
CA ALA A 6 43.82 -54.85 9.39
C ALA A 6 42.84 -54.36 8.31
N GLY A 7 41.58 -54.15 8.72
CA GLY A 7 40.72 -53.11 8.11
C GLY A 7 39.46 -53.59 7.40
N ARG A 8 38.41 -53.94 8.17
CA ARG A 8 37.02 -53.86 7.67
C ARG A 8 36.75 -52.39 7.27
N PRO A 9 36.22 -52.09 6.07
CA PRO A 9 35.68 -50.77 5.82
C PRO A 9 34.43 -50.57 6.69
N ARG A 10 34.38 -49.42 7.39
CA ARG A 10 33.21 -48.94 8.15
C ARG A 10 32.01 -48.82 7.20
N PRO A 11 30.77 -49.04 7.68
CA PRO A 11 29.60 -48.61 6.95
C PRO A 11 29.69 -47.10 6.73
N THR A 12 29.61 -46.69 5.48
CA THR A 12 29.51 -45.30 5.05
C THR A 12 28.36 -44.65 5.80
N SER A 13 28.70 -43.59 6.53
CA SER A 13 27.79 -42.66 7.17
C SER A 13 26.66 -42.33 6.20
N SER A 14 25.45 -42.75 6.53
CA SER A 14 24.24 -42.20 5.93
C SER A 14 24.20 -40.72 6.29
N GLU A 15 24.62 -39.86 5.36
CA GLU A 15 24.35 -38.44 5.45
C GLU A 15 22.85 -38.28 5.66
N PRO A 16 22.41 -37.49 6.66
CA PRO A 16 21.02 -37.11 6.73
C PRO A 16 20.72 -36.39 5.42
N GLN A 17 19.90 -37.02 4.56
CA GLN A 17 19.26 -36.33 3.46
C GLN A 17 18.58 -35.11 4.09
N SER A 18 19.17 -33.93 3.90
CA SER A 18 18.42 -32.69 4.04
C SER A 18 17.30 -32.82 3.05
N ARG A 19 16.14 -33.28 3.53
CA ARG A 19 14.86 -33.05 2.90
C ARG A 19 14.74 -31.54 2.86
N GLY A 20 15.28 -30.93 1.81
CA GLY A 20 15.05 -29.53 1.52
C GLY A 20 13.56 -29.33 1.60
N LEU A 21 13.13 -28.47 2.52
CA LEU A 21 11.75 -28.01 2.57
C LEU A 21 11.50 -27.36 1.21
N HIS A 22 10.77 -28.05 0.34
CA HIS A 22 10.31 -27.47 -0.91
C HIS A 22 9.11 -26.61 -0.56
N VAL A 23 9.36 -25.33 -0.29
CA VAL A 23 8.33 -24.35 0.00
C VAL A 23 7.86 -23.83 -1.35
N GLU A 24 6.70 -24.27 -1.80
CA GLU A 24 5.99 -23.56 -2.88
C GLU A 24 5.48 -22.24 -2.30
N PRO A 25 5.80 -21.09 -2.89
CA PRO A 25 5.19 -19.85 -2.46
C PRO A 25 3.69 -19.97 -2.68
N LEU A 26 2.94 -20.00 -1.59
CA LEU A 26 1.50 -19.77 -1.63
C LEU A 26 1.31 -18.43 -2.35
N ILE A 27 0.45 -18.35 -3.36
CA ILE A 27 0.24 -17.13 -4.18
C ILE A 27 0.06 -15.84 -3.35
N GLY A 28 -0.46 -15.95 -2.11
CA GLY A 28 -0.55 -14.85 -1.16
C GLY A 28 0.82 -14.35 -0.62
N LEU A 29 1.79 -15.23 -0.42
CA LEU A 29 3.17 -14.84 -0.05
C LEU A 29 3.85 -14.07 -1.19
N GLU A 30 3.71 -14.55 -2.43
CA GLU A 30 4.25 -13.83 -3.60
C GLU A 30 3.63 -12.43 -3.72
N TRP A 31 2.34 -12.30 -3.44
CA TRP A 31 1.69 -11.00 -3.38
C TRP A 31 2.21 -10.13 -2.23
N SER A 32 2.35 -10.67 -1.01
CA SER A 32 2.90 -9.93 0.13
C SER A 32 4.31 -9.41 -0.17
N ASP A 33 5.19 -10.27 -0.69
CA ASP A 33 6.55 -9.88 -1.11
C ASP A 33 6.52 -8.79 -2.19
N ALA A 34 5.54 -8.83 -3.09
CA ALA A 34 5.37 -7.82 -4.13
C ALA A 34 4.99 -6.43 -3.58
N LEU A 35 4.31 -6.38 -2.42
CA LEU A 35 3.93 -5.15 -1.72
C LEU A 35 5.05 -4.56 -0.88
N GLU A 36 6.02 -5.37 -0.44
CA GLU A 36 7.08 -4.92 0.46
C GLU A 36 7.83 -3.70 -0.08
N GLN A 37 7.96 -2.70 0.79
CA GLN A 37 8.66 -1.46 0.50
C GLN A 37 10.14 -1.61 0.85
N PRO A 38 11.06 -1.37 -0.09
CA PRO A 38 12.48 -1.33 0.23
C PRO A 38 12.77 -0.26 1.30
N HIS A 39 13.68 -0.58 2.23
CA HIS A 39 14.21 0.41 3.16
C HIS A 39 14.78 1.61 2.40
N GLY A 40 14.51 2.82 2.88
CA GLY A 40 14.98 4.03 2.22
C GLY A 40 14.55 5.31 2.93
N ARG A 41 14.87 6.46 2.32
CA ARG A 41 14.46 7.77 2.84
C ARG A 41 12.93 7.82 3.00
N MET A 42 12.47 8.49 4.04
CA MET A 42 11.05 8.79 4.23
C MET A 42 10.53 9.57 3.03
N ALA A 43 9.41 9.12 2.47
CA ALA A 43 8.78 9.73 1.30
C ALA A 43 8.09 11.04 1.71
N ALA A 44 8.30 12.11 0.95
CA ALA A 44 7.63 13.39 1.18
C ALA A 44 6.37 13.56 0.33
N VAL A 45 6.23 12.76 -0.73
CA VAL A 45 5.10 12.71 -1.65
C VAL A 45 4.88 11.27 -2.15
N PRO A 46 3.69 10.92 -2.66
CA PRO A 46 3.40 9.58 -3.17
C PRO A 46 4.42 9.05 -4.19
N ALA A 47 4.91 9.90 -5.09
CA ALA A 47 5.91 9.52 -6.09
C ALA A 47 7.19 8.94 -5.47
N ASP A 48 7.60 9.44 -4.30
CA ASP A 48 8.78 8.93 -3.58
C ASP A 48 8.53 7.56 -2.94
N ALA A 49 7.26 7.21 -2.66
CA ALA A 49 6.84 5.97 -2.00
C ALA A 49 6.61 4.80 -2.97
N ARG A 50 6.59 5.05 -4.28
CA ARG A 50 6.35 4.04 -5.34
C ARG A 50 7.57 3.15 -5.62
N ARG A 51 8.04 2.40 -4.61
CA ARG A 51 9.33 1.67 -4.67
C ARG A 51 9.20 0.15 -4.72
N SER A 52 8.12 -0.41 -4.19
CA SER A 52 7.84 -1.85 -4.23
C SER A 52 7.71 -2.39 -5.66
N TRP A 53 7.70 -3.72 -5.81
CA TRP A 53 7.63 -4.37 -7.12
C TRP A 53 6.36 -3.99 -7.88
N VAL A 54 5.21 -3.94 -7.19
CA VAL A 54 3.92 -3.58 -7.81
C VAL A 54 3.92 -2.21 -8.51
N HIS A 55 4.75 -1.28 -8.04
CA HIS A 55 4.87 0.04 -8.64
C HIS A 55 5.71 0.08 -9.93
N ARG A 56 6.61 -0.89 -10.11
CA ARG A 56 7.65 -0.87 -11.16
C ARG A 56 7.50 -1.95 -12.21
N ALA A 57 6.93 -3.10 -11.85
CA ALA A 57 6.73 -4.22 -12.75
C ALA A 57 5.76 -3.91 -13.90
N PRO A 58 5.71 -4.70 -14.98
CA PRO A 58 4.67 -4.58 -16.00
C PRO A 58 3.27 -4.68 -15.39
N GLU A 59 2.40 -3.72 -15.70
CA GLU A 59 1.06 -3.60 -15.11
C GLU A 59 0.23 -4.88 -15.28
N GLN A 60 0.29 -5.51 -16.45
CA GLN A 60 -0.42 -6.76 -16.73
C GLN A 60 0.00 -7.89 -15.79
N GLN A 61 1.29 -7.97 -15.43
CA GLN A 61 1.79 -8.97 -14.49
C GLN A 61 1.28 -8.69 -13.07
N VAL A 62 1.30 -7.43 -12.64
CA VAL A 62 0.79 -7.02 -11.32
C VAL A 62 -0.70 -7.35 -11.19
N VAL A 63 -1.50 -7.00 -12.18
CA VAL A 63 -2.96 -7.24 -12.16
C VAL A 63 -3.28 -8.74 -12.25
N ALA A 64 -2.51 -9.51 -13.03
CA ALA A 64 -2.67 -10.96 -13.09
C ALA A 64 -2.36 -11.63 -11.75
N LEU A 65 -1.25 -11.25 -11.11
CA LEU A 65 -0.86 -11.75 -9.79
C LEU A 65 -1.90 -11.38 -8.73
N TYR A 66 -2.34 -10.11 -8.71
CA TYR A 66 -3.38 -9.63 -7.81
C TYR A 66 -4.66 -10.46 -7.94
N ARG A 67 -5.15 -10.69 -9.18
CA ARG A 67 -6.37 -11.46 -9.41
C ARG A 67 -6.25 -12.91 -8.93
N ALA A 68 -5.09 -13.53 -9.15
CA ALA A 68 -4.83 -14.89 -8.67
C ALA A 68 -4.82 -14.95 -7.13
N ALA A 69 -4.15 -14.00 -6.48
CA ALA A 69 -4.09 -13.92 -5.04
C ALA A 69 -5.46 -13.56 -4.42
N SER A 70 -6.22 -12.64 -5.01
CA SER A 70 -7.53 -12.21 -4.51
C SER A 70 -8.61 -13.29 -4.65
N ALA A 71 -8.44 -14.22 -5.61
CA ALA A 71 -9.31 -15.39 -5.72
C ALA A 71 -9.13 -16.36 -4.54
N ALA A 72 -7.94 -16.39 -3.94
CA ALA A 72 -7.66 -17.18 -2.74
C ALA A 72 -8.02 -16.43 -1.44
N ASP A 73 -7.84 -15.10 -1.41
CA ASP A 73 -8.23 -14.23 -0.30
C ASP A 73 -8.91 -12.94 -0.80
N PRO A 74 -10.23 -12.82 -0.69
CA PRO A 74 -10.95 -11.61 -1.10
C PRO A 74 -10.58 -10.36 -0.29
N ASN A 75 -10.03 -10.50 0.91
CA ASN A 75 -9.66 -9.39 1.79
C ASN A 75 -8.16 -9.01 1.69
N LEU A 76 -7.43 -9.64 0.77
CA LEU A 76 -6.01 -9.40 0.51
C LEU A 76 -5.71 -7.90 0.40
N PRO A 77 -4.78 -7.32 1.17
CA PRO A 77 -4.38 -5.91 1.04
C PRO A 77 -3.83 -5.64 -0.36
N ALA A 78 -4.13 -4.48 -0.93
CA ALA A 78 -3.66 -4.11 -2.26
C ALA A 78 -3.77 -2.59 -2.46
N PRO A 79 -2.85 -1.98 -3.22
CA PRO A 79 -2.93 -0.57 -3.55
C PRO A 79 -4.26 -0.23 -4.21
N TRP A 80 -4.84 0.92 -3.87
CA TRP A 80 -6.15 1.32 -4.41
C TRP A 80 -6.21 1.25 -5.95
N TRP A 81 -5.13 1.66 -6.63
CA TRP A 81 -5.07 1.70 -8.09
C TRP A 81 -5.05 0.30 -8.71
N VAL A 82 -4.47 -0.71 -8.03
CA VAL A 82 -4.48 -2.10 -8.51
C VAL A 82 -5.91 -2.61 -8.51
N ARG A 83 -6.64 -2.39 -7.40
CA ARG A 83 -8.04 -2.79 -7.28
C ARG A 83 -8.89 -2.10 -8.33
N ALA A 84 -8.73 -0.79 -8.48
CA ALA A 84 -9.47 0.00 -9.46
C ALA A 84 -9.21 -0.45 -10.92
N VAL A 85 -7.97 -0.81 -11.27
CA VAL A 85 -7.66 -1.39 -12.59
C VAL A 85 -8.26 -2.78 -12.74
N ALA A 86 -8.15 -3.63 -11.72
CA ALA A 86 -8.67 -5.00 -11.76
C ALA A 86 -10.20 -5.03 -11.95
N GLU A 87 -10.91 -4.07 -11.34
CA GLU A 87 -12.36 -3.83 -11.44
C GLU A 87 -12.78 -3.06 -12.71
N GLY A 88 -11.82 -2.49 -13.44
CA GLY A 88 -12.07 -1.70 -14.64
C GLY A 88 -12.59 -0.28 -14.39
N SER A 89 -12.56 0.20 -13.14
CA SER A 89 -12.91 1.59 -12.82
C SER A 89 -11.78 2.57 -13.16
N LEU A 90 -10.54 2.09 -13.25
CA LEU A 90 -9.37 2.87 -13.68
C LEU A 90 -8.74 2.21 -14.91
N ALA A 91 -8.33 2.99 -15.92
CA ALA A 91 -7.85 2.44 -17.19
C ALA A 91 -6.41 1.90 -17.10
N SER A 92 -5.59 2.45 -16.19
CA SER A 92 -4.19 2.01 -16.01
C SER A 92 -3.58 2.51 -14.70
N ARG A 93 -2.49 1.90 -14.26
CA ARG A 93 -1.61 2.37 -13.17
C ARG A 93 -1.13 3.79 -13.41
N ARG A 94 -0.79 4.12 -14.67
CA ARG A 94 -0.34 5.47 -15.03
C ARG A 94 -1.40 6.51 -14.71
N GLU A 95 -2.67 6.20 -14.95
CA GLU A 95 -3.77 7.08 -14.59
C GLU A 95 -3.88 7.27 -13.08
N GLY A 96 -3.75 6.19 -12.31
CA GLY A 96 -3.74 6.24 -10.84
C GLY A 96 -2.61 7.10 -10.29
N PHE A 97 -1.40 6.95 -10.84
CA PHE A 97 -0.26 7.79 -10.46
C PHE A 97 -0.49 9.27 -10.80
N VAL A 98 -1.15 9.58 -11.92
CA VAL A 98 -1.53 10.96 -12.26
C VAL A 98 -2.53 11.53 -11.26
N VAL A 99 -3.48 10.74 -10.75
CA VAL A 99 -4.41 11.17 -9.69
C VAL A 99 -3.63 11.52 -8.43
N GLU A 100 -2.80 10.60 -7.94
CA GLU A 100 -1.95 10.79 -6.75
C GLU A 100 -1.05 12.03 -6.89
N ASP A 101 -0.39 12.21 -8.04
CA ASP A 101 0.53 13.32 -8.27
C ASP A 101 -0.19 14.67 -8.35
N ARG A 102 -1.42 14.69 -8.87
CA ARG A 102 -2.26 15.90 -8.90
C ARG A 102 -2.76 16.29 -7.51
N VAL A 103 -3.13 15.31 -6.69
CA VAL A 103 -3.49 15.52 -5.29
C VAL A 103 -2.26 16.03 -4.54
N ALA A 104 -1.11 15.38 -4.69
CA ALA A 104 0.13 15.80 -4.03
C ALA A 104 0.53 17.23 -4.40
N LYS A 105 0.50 17.56 -5.70
CA LYS A 105 0.79 18.93 -6.16
C LYS A 105 -0.15 19.97 -5.54
N LEU A 106 -1.44 19.64 -5.38
CA LEU A 106 -2.42 20.54 -4.77
C LEU A 106 -2.14 20.73 -3.27
N LEU A 107 -1.98 19.62 -2.54
CA LEU A 107 -1.90 19.63 -1.08
C LEU A 107 -0.53 20.08 -0.56
N SER A 108 0.57 19.75 -1.24
CA SER A 108 1.90 20.27 -0.90
C SER A 108 1.99 21.80 -0.98
N ALA A 109 1.15 22.45 -1.80
CA ALA A 109 1.09 23.90 -1.91
C ALA A 109 0.13 24.55 -0.89
N ARG A 110 -0.60 23.75 -0.11
CA ARG A 110 -1.66 24.17 0.80
C ARG A 110 -1.18 24.08 2.25
N PRO A 111 -0.97 25.20 2.96
CA PRO A 111 -0.56 25.16 4.37
C PRO A 111 -1.51 24.32 5.22
N GLY A 112 -0.96 23.52 6.13
CA GLY A 112 -1.71 22.66 7.05
C GLY A 112 -1.88 21.21 6.58
N TRP A 113 -1.69 20.93 5.29
CA TRP A 113 -1.69 19.56 4.78
C TRP A 113 -0.29 18.93 4.88
N VAL A 114 -0.24 17.70 5.39
CA VAL A 114 0.99 16.91 5.54
C VAL A 114 0.77 15.54 4.91
N PHE A 115 1.79 15.06 4.19
CA PHE A 115 1.78 13.71 3.65
C PHE A 115 2.30 12.71 4.69
N VAL A 116 1.56 11.62 4.88
CA VAL A 116 1.90 10.53 5.79
C VAL A 116 2.20 9.26 4.97
N PRO A 117 3.46 8.80 4.93
CA PRO A 117 3.90 7.73 4.04
C PRO A 117 3.64 6.31 4.58
N TRP A 118 2.83 6.17 5.64
CA TRP A 118 2.57 4.90 6.33
C TRP A 118 1.14 4.40 6.05
N GLY A 119 0.80 4.25 4.77
CA GLY A 119 -0.48 3.69 4.33
C GLY A 119 -0.62 2.19 4.61
N MET A 120 -1.71 1.59 4.12
CA MET A 120 -1.84 0.12 4.06
C MET A 120 -0.71 -0.49 3.23
N ASP A 121 -0.44 -1.79 3.41
CA ASP A 121 0.58 -2.48 2.62
C ASP A 121 0.33 -2.28 1.11
N GLY A 122 1.36 -1.79 0.44
CA GLY A 122 1.30 -1.45 -0.98
C GLY A 122 0.80 -0.04 -1.32
N ASP A 123 0.06 0.63 -0.45
CA ASP A 123 -0.35 2.01 -0.70
C ASP A 123 0.84 2.97 -0.61
N THR A 124 0.71 4.11 -1.28
CA THR A 124 1.73 5.16 -1.28
C THR A 124 1.68 6.03 -0.04
N GLY A 125 0.56 6.06 0.68
CA GLY A 125 0.32 6.90 1.86
C GLY A 125 -1.00 7.66 1.76
N TYR A 126 -1.21 8.57 2.71
CA TYR A 126 -2.39 9.44 2.79
C TYR A 126 -1.99 10.85 3.21
N TRP A 127 -2.97 11.75 3.28
CA TRP A 127 -2.78 13.14 3.66
C TRP A 127 -3.57 13.47 4.92
N GLU A 128 -2.98 14.27 5.80
CA GLU A 128 -3.62 14.78 7.00
C GLU A 128 -3.65 16.29 6.97
N PHE A 129 -4.78 16.86 7.41
CA PHE A 129 -4.93 18.27 7.70
C PHE A 129 -5.22 18.44 9.18
N MET A 130 -4.26 19.02 9.89
CA MET A 130 -4.45 19.42 11.28
C MET A 130 -5.05 20.83 11.31
N PRO A 131 -6.31 21.02 11.74
CA PRO A 131 -6.79 22.35 12.08
C PRO A 131 -5.96 22.90 13.25
N SER A 132 -5.78 24.21 13.33
CA SER A 132 -4.99 24.84 14.40
C SER A 132 -5.41 24.33 15.79
N GLU A 133 -4.44 23.97 16.63
CA GLU A 133 -4.68 23.42 17.99
C GLU A 133 -5.56 24.32 18.87
N ARG A 134 -5.58 25.63 18.59
CA ARG A 134 -6.44 26.63 19.26
C ARG A 134 -7.95 26.41 19.08
N THR A 135 -8.35 25.43 18.29
CA THR A 135 -9.75 25.20 17.90
C THR A 135 -10.29 23.82 18.23
N LEU A 136 -9.55 23.01 19.00
CA LEU A 136 -9.96 21.67 19.43
C LEU A 136 -10.07 21.62 20.96
N ASP A 137 -11.22 21.15 21.47
CA ASP A 137 -11.48 21.01 22.91
C ASP A 137 -10.81 19.76 23.53
N ALA A 138 -10.22 18.90 22.69
CA ALA A 138 -9.48 17.69 23.05
C ALA A 138 -8.49 17.30 21.92
N PRO A 139 -7.49 16.42 22.15
CA PRO A 139 -6.70 15.85 21.07
C PRO A 139 -7.61 15.17 20.04
N GLY A 140 -7.68 15.72 18.83
CA GLY A 140 -8.53 15.22 17.75
C GLY A 140 -7.71 14.48 16.69
N VAL A 141 -8.35 13.51 16.03
CA VAL A 141 -7.85 12.90 14.80
C VAL A 141 -7.99 13.94 13.68
N PRO A 142 -6.94 14.19 12.86
CA PRO A 142 -6.99 15.16 11.77
C PRO A 142 -8.04 14.82 10.72
N THR A 143 -8.34 15.79 9.86
CA THR A 143 -9.01 15.49 8.59
C THR A 143 -8.06 14.66 7.73
N THR A 144 -8.49 13.47 7.32
CA THR A 144 -7.68 12.55 6.51
C THR A 144 -8.20 12.50 5.08
N LEU A 145 -7.30 12.53 4.11
CA LEU A 145 -7.59 12.28 2.70
C LEU A 145 -6.79 11.07 2.23
N ALA A 146 -7.47 10.06 1.73
CA ALA A 146 -6.88 8.82 1.22
C ALA A 146 -7.44 8.49 -0.17
N HIS A 147 -6.64 7.79 -0.96
CA HIS A 147 -7.10 7.26 -2.23
C HIS A 147 -7.90 5.97 -2.02
N THR A 148 -8.83 5.69 -2.92
CA THR A 148 -9.76 4.57 -2.78
C THR A 148 -10.18 4.02 -4.13
N HIS A 149 -10.60 2.76 -4.17
CA HIS A 149 -11.21 2.13 -5.36
C HIS A 149 -12.74 2.12 -5.28
N ARG A 150 -13.33 2.47 -4.13
CA ARG A 150 -14.76 2.29 -3.82
C ARG A 150 -15.71 3.11 -4.70
N HIS A 151 -15.21 4.16 -5.36
CA HIS A 151 -15.98 5.00 -6.26
C HIS A 151 -15.07 5.61 -7.33
N ALA A 152 -15.64 6.03 -8.46
CA ALA A 152 -14.93 6.57 -9.63
C ALA A 152 -14.27 7.95 -9.42
N GLY A 153 -14.38 8.51 -8.21
CA GLY A 153 -13.65 9.72 -7.82
C GLY A 153 -12.32 9.43 -7.15
N TRP A 154 -12.13 8.19 -6.66
CA TRP A 154 -10.92 7.63 -6.08
C TRP A 154 -10.30 8.38 -4.90
N ILE A 155 -11.03 9.31 -4.29
CA ILE A 155 -10.57 10.14 -3.18
C ILE A 155 -11.66 10.14 -2.10
N ASP A 156 -11.31 9.64 -0.92
CA ASP A 156 -12.14 9.71 0.27
C ASP A 156 -11.57 10.75 1.22
N VAL A 157 -12.44 11.56 1.84
CA VAL A 157 -12.09 12.48 2.92
C VAL A 157 -12.87 12.13 4.18
N VAL A 158 -12.15 11.92 5.27
CA VAL A 158 -12.72 11.74 6.61
C VAL A 158 -12.46 13.02 7.38
N GLY A 159 -13.52 13.67 7.87
CA GLY A 159 -13.40 14.89 8.66
C GLY A 159 -12.71 14.66 10.00
N ALA A 160 -12.11 15.72 10.55
CA ALA A 160 -11.53 15.69 11.88
C ALA A 160 -12.58 15.27 12.92
N HIS A 161 -12.18 14.41 13.87
CA HIS A 161 -13.08 13.80 14.85
C HIS A 161 -12.32 13.45 16.14
N ALA A 162 -13.02 13.38 17.27
CA ALA A 162 -12.41 13.06 18.57
C ALA A 162 -12.52 11.57 18.96
N SER A 163 -13.41 10.81 18.33
CA SER A 163 -13.70 9.42 18.71
C SER A 163 -13.99 8.53 17.50
N THR A 164 -15.25 8.28 17.20
CA THR A 164 -15.66 7.46 16.05
C THR A 164 -15.52 8.27 14.77
N ALA A 165 -14.80 7.71 13.80
CA ALA A 165 -14.64 8.33 12.49
C ALA A 165 -16.01 8.48 11.79
N PRO A 166 -16.33 9.68 11.24
CA PRO A 166 -17.52 9.85 10.43
C PRO A 166 -17.42 9.05 9.13
N PRO A 167 -18.55 8.81 8.44
CA PRO A 167 -18.53 8.23 7.11
C PRO A 167 -17.63 9.03 6.16
N PRO A 168 -16.81 8.37 5.33
CA PRO A 168 -16.00 9.05 4.32
C PRO A 168 -16.85 9.83 3.33
N ILE A 169 -16.37 11.02 2.97
CA ILE A 169 -16.95 11.87 1.93
C ILE A 169 -16.25 11.52 0.63
N ALA A 170 -17.01 10.97 -0.31
CA ALA A 170 -16.53 10.71 -1.66
C ALA A 170 -16.29 12.04 -2.40
N VAL A 171 -15.08 12.22 -2.90
CA VAL A 171 -14.69 13.37 -3.73
C VAL A 171 -14.56 12.92 -5.18
N ALA A 172 -15.18 13.66 -6.11
CA ALA A 172 -15.24 13.32 -7.54
C ALA A 172 -13.94 13.72 -8.28
N GLY A 173 -12.82 13.18 -7.81
CA GLY A 173 -11.49 13.34 -8.41
C GLY A 173 -10.81 14.70 -8.11
N PRO A 174 -9.63 14.94 -8.71
CA PRO A 174 -8.78 16.09 -8.35
C PRO A 174 -9.38 17.48 -8.67
N ALA A 175 -10.32 17.56 -9.61
CA ALA A 175 -10.99 18.81 -9.94
C ALA A 175 -11.99 19.20 -8.85
N ASP A 176 -12.82 18.25 -8.41
CA ASP A 176 -13.76 18.43 -7.32
C ASP A 176 -13.04 18.72 -5.99
N LEU A 177 -11.95 17.98 -5.72
CA LEU A 177 -11.09 18.24 -4.55
C LEU A 177 -10.65 19.71 -4.50
N ARG A 178 -10.14 20.25 -5.61
CA ARG A 178 -9.69 21.64 -5.69
C ARG A 178 -10.83 22.63 -5.45
N ALA A 179 -12.01 22.37 -6.02
CA ALA A 179 -13.16 23.24 -5.87
C ALA A 179 -13.71 23.27 -4.44
N ASN A 180 -13.60 22.15 -3.72
CA ASN A 180 -14.18 21.96 -2.39
C ASN A 180 -13.17 22.02 -1.24
N LEU A 181 -11.89 22.27 -1.50
CA LEU A 181 -10.82 22.10 -0.51
C LEU A 181 -11.05 22.91 0.77
N ALA A 182 -11.43 24.19 0.65
CA ALA A 182 -11.71 25.05 1.80
C ALA A 182 -12.91 24.55 2.64
N ARG A 183 -13.93 23.98 1.98
CA ARG A 183 -15.06 23.36 2.68
C ARG A 183 -14.59 22.12 3.43
N LEU A 184 -13.83 21.25 2.79
CA LEU A 184 -13.31 19.99 3.36
C LEU A 184 -12.42 20.24 4.58
N GLU A 185 -11.58 21.28 4.54
CA GLU A 185 -10.74 21.72 5.68
C GLU A 185 -11.56 22.19 6.90
N SER A 186 -12.81 22.59 6.69
CA SER A 186 -13.71 23.06 7.75
C SER A 186 -14.61 21.97 8.35
N ILE A 187 -14.61 20.75 7.78
CA ILE A 187 -15.49 19.66 8.22
C ILE A 187 -15.00 19.11 9.55
N ARG A 188 -15.95 18.90 10.45
CA ARG A 188 -15.74 18.30 11.77
C ARG A 188 -16.90 17.35 12.07
N ALA A 189 -16.62 16.28 12.80
CA ALA A 189 -17.60 15.34 13.31
C ALA A 189 -17.52 15.24 14.84
#